data_AF-A0A1V6KBG3-F1
#
_entry.id   AF-A0A1V6KBG3-F1
#
_cell.length_a   1.000
_cell.length_b   1.000
_cell.length_c   1.000
_cell.angle_alpha   90.00
_cell.angle_beta   90.00
_cell.angle_gamma   90.00
#
_symmetry.space_group_name_H-M   'P 1'
#
loop_
_entity.id
_entity.type
_entity.pdbx_description
1 polymer ?
#
loop_
_entity_poly.entity_id
_entity_poly.type
_entity_poly.pdbx_seq_one_letter_code
_entity_poly.pdbx_strand_id
1 'polypeptide(L)'
;MQFANLEELMKKIGVKSSVVKSGPYKDIGSPMREMTPEEKIIIQELIDDIYNQFIDVIVRDRKLPRQQVIAIGDGRVFSGRKAKEYGLVDQLGDLAAAAKLAGVLAGSSGSYDLVYPPAKRLSILDYVMESAANQLARSVRQKAETWGGAGYLYIP
;
A
#
# COMPACT_ATOMS: atom_id res chain seq x y z
N MET A 1 -0.37 16.03 -0.14
CA MET A 1 0.95 15.38 0.05
C MET A 1 1.78 16.22 1.01
N GLN A 2 2.59 15.64 1.89
CA GLN A 2 3.36 16.40 2.88
C GLN A 2 4.86 16.33 2.56
N PHE A 3 5.53 17.48 2.59
CA PHE A 3 6.99 17.59 2.48
C PHE A 3 7.50 18.39 3.68
N ALA A 4 8.55 17.89 4.33
CA ALA A 4 9.23 18.61 5.39
C ALA A 4 10.38 19.41 4.79
N ASN A 5 10.54 20.68 5.17
CA ASN A 5 11.75 21.45 4.85
C ASN A 5 12.65 21.48 6.09
N LEU A 6 13.87 20.96 5.95
CA LEU A 6 14.91 20.88 6.97
C LEU A 6 16.11 21.79 6.65
N GLU A 7 16.06 22.61 5.60
CA GLU A 7 17.16 23.45 5.13
C GLU A 7 17.80 24.26 6.26
N GLU A 8 16.99 24.99 7.04
CA GLU A 8 17.47 25.82 8.14
C GLU A 8 18.06 24.99 9.31
N LEU A 9 17.50 23.81 9.58
CA LEU A 9 18.05 22.90 10.58
C LEU A 9 19.44 22.42 10.15
N MET A 10 19.58 21.99 8.90
CA MET A 10 20.83 21.47 8.34
C MET A 10 21.90 22.55 8.32
N LYS A 11 21.53 23.78 7.94
CA LYS A 11 22.40 24.96 7.99
C LYS A 11 22.89 25.25 9.40
N LYS A 12 22.02 25.12 10.42
CA LYS A 12 22.38 25.33 11.84
C LYS A 12 23.39 24.31 12.36
N ILE A 13 23.28 23.05 11.95
CA ILE A 13 24.22 21.99 12.35
C ILE A 13 25.46 21.91 11.43
N GLY A 14 25.61 22.86 10.49
CA GLY A 14 26.76 22.95 9.60
C GLY A 14 26.79 21.93 8.47
N VAL A 15 25.68 21.21 8.23
CA VAL A 15 25.58 20.25 7.13
C VAL A 15 25.12 20.95 5.87
N LYS A 16 25.89 20.81 4.79
CA LYS A 16 25.57 21.35 3.47
C LYS A 16 25.21 20.22 2.52
N SER A 17 24.13 20.38 1.77
CA SER A 17 23.72 19.44 0.73
C SER A 17 24.12 19.99 -0.64
N SER A 18 24.73 19.13 -1.45
CA SER A 18 25.04 19.41 -2.87
C SER A 18 24.33 18.36 -3.72
N VAL A 19 23.47 18.80 -4.63
CA VAL A 19 22.67 17.90 -5.49
C VAL A 19 23.10 18.06 -6.93
N VAL A 20 23.53 16.97 -7.56
CA VAL A 20 23.79 16.89 -9.00
C VAL A 20 22.62 16.15 -9.63
N LYS A 21 21.88 16.82 -10.51
CA LYS A 21 20.65 16.30 -11.12
C LYS A 21 20.64 16.55 -12.63
N SER A 22 20.05 15.61 -13.37
CA SER A 22 19.94 15.68 -14.83
C SER A 22 18.72 16.47 -15.32
N GLY A 23 17.90 17.00 -14.41
CA GLY A 23 16.76 17.84 -14.75
C GLY A 23 16.30 18.67 -13.54
N PRO A 24 15.63 19.81 -13.77
CA PRO A 24 15.32 20.78 -12.72
C PRO A 24 14.45 20.22 -11.60
N TYR A 25 13.49 19.35 -11.92
CA TYR A 25 12.49 18.83 -10.98
C TYR A 25 12.81 17.44 -10.41
N LYS A 26 14.00 16.87 -10.68
CA LYS A 26 14.36 15.51 -10.22
C LYS A 26 14.63 15.40 -8.72
N ASP A 27 14.60 16.52 -8.01
CA ASP A 27 14.70 16.65 -6.57
C ASP A 27 13.47 17.36 -5.98
N ILE A 28 12.34 17.36 -6.70
CA ILE A 28 11.08 17.90 -6.20
C ILE A 28 10.70 17.21 -4.88
N GLY A 29 10.33 18.01 -3.87
CA GLY A 29 10.06 17.49 -2.54
C GLY A 29 11.30 17.15 -1.70
N SER A 30 12.50 17.53 -2.15
CA SER A 30 13.71 17.43 -1.33
C SER A 30 13.55 18.18 -0.01
N PRO A 31 13.90 17.57 1.13
CA PRO A 31 13.84 18.24 2.43
C PRO A 31 15.00 19.22 2.64
N MET A 32 15.99 19.24 1.74
CA MET A 32 17.22 20.01 1.90
C MET A 32 17.11 21.43 1.33
N ARG A 33 15.99 21.78 0.71
CA ARG A 33 15.72 23.11 0.15
C ARG A 33 14.23 23.42 0.17
N GLU A 34 13.88 24.69 0.05
CA GLU A 34 12.50 25.07 -0.21
C GLU A 34 12.01 24.62 -1.61
N MET A 35 10.73 24.24 -1.67
CA MET A 35 10.03 23.90 -2.91
C MET A 35 9.67 25.18 -3.69
N THR A 36 9.96 25.21 -4.98
CA THR A 36 9.66 26.39 -5.81
C THR A 36 8.15 26.53 -6.09
N PRO A 37 7.66 27.72 -6.49
CA PRO A 37 6.27 27.91 -6.89
C PRO A 37 5.82 26.96 -8.02
N GLU A 38 6.69 26.74 -9.01
CA GLU A 38 6.42 25.86 -10.16
C GLU A 38 6.30 24.40 -9.71
N GLU A 39 7.16 23.97 -8.80
CA GLU A 39 7.09 22.63 -8.21
C GLU A 39 5.80 22.42 -7.42
N LYS A 40 5.35 23.43 -6.67
CA LYS A 40 4.07 23.36 -5.96
C LYS A 40 2.90 23.17 -6.93
N ILE A 41 2.91 23.85 -8.08
CA ILE A 41 1.89 23.68 -9.12
C ILE A 41 1.89 22.25 -9.67
N ILE A 42 3.06 21.71 -10.03
CA ILE A 42 3.17 20.33 -10.54
C ILE A 42 2.59 19.31 -9.55
N ILE A 43 2.93 19.45 -8.26
CA ILE A 43 2.39 18.57 -7.22
C ILE A 43 0.90 18.81 -7.01
N GLN A 44 0.42 20.04 -7.11
CA GLN A 44 -1.00 20.36 -6.96
C GLN A 44 -1.82 19.74 -8.09
N GLU A 45 -1.37 19.83 -9.35
CA GLU A 45 -2.01 19.18 -10.48
C GLU A 45 -2.12 17.66 -10.30
N LEU A 46 -1.07 17.02 -9.79
CA LEU A 46 -1.09 15.60 -9.46
C LEU A 46 -2.12 15.29 -8.36
N ILE A 47 -2.20 16.12 -7.31
CA ILE A 47 -3.17 15.94 -6.23
C ILE A 47 -4.59 16.10 -6.76
N ASP A 48 -4.83 17.10 -7.62
CA ASP A 48 -6.13 17.38 -8.20
C ASP A 48 -6.58 16.24 -9.13
N ASP A 49 -5.66 15.65 -9.90
CA ASP A 49 -5.95 14.47 -10.72
C ASP A 49 -6.36 13.27 -9.86
N ILE A 50 -5.57 12.94 -8.83
CA ILE A 50 -5.90 11.85 -7.89
C ILE A 50 -7.25 12.12 -7.19
N TYR A 51 -7.51 13.36 -6.80
CA TYR A 51 -8.79 13.75 -6.21
C TYR A 51 -9.95 13.53 -7.18
N ASN A 52 -9.80 13.96 -8.44
CA ASN A 52 -10.83 13.78 -9.45
C ASN A 52 -11.11 12.29 -9.72
N GLN A 53 -10.08 11.45 -9.79
CA GLN A 53 -10.23 10.00 -9.90
C GLN A 53 -11.07 9.42 -8.75
N PHE A 54 -10.83 9.88 -7.52
CA PHE A 54 -11.62 9.48 -6.35
C PHE A 54 -13.09 9.90 -6.46
N ILE A 55 -13.35 11.15 -6.87
CA ILE A 55 -14.71 11.66 -7.08
C ILE A 55 -15.43 10.88 -8.19
N ASP A 56 -14.74 10.56 -9.28
CA ASP A 56 -15.32 9.82 -10.41
C ASP A 56 -15.82 8.43 -10.01
N VAL A 57 -15.04 7.71 -9.20
CA VAL A 57 -15.45 6.40 -8.66
C VAL A 57 -16.72 6.52 -7.83
N ILE A 58 -16.80 7.51 -6.94
CA ILE A 58 -17.98 7.71 -6.08
C ILE A 58 -19.20 8.07 -6.93
N VAL A 59 -19.06 9.01 -7.86
CA VAL A 59 -20.16 9.43 -8.76
C VAL A 59 -20.69 8.23 -9.55
N ARG A 60 -19.79 7.43 -10.13
CA ARG A 60 -20.15 6.25 -10.92
C ARG A 60 -20.88 5.20 -10.09
N ASP A 61 -20.32 4.84 -8.94
CA ASP A 61 -20.78 3.67 -8.19
C ASP A 61 -21.97 4.00 -7.26
N ARG A 62 -22.01 5.21 -6.71
CA ARG A 62 -23.11 5.71 -5.88
C ARG A 62 -24.22 6.39 -6.69
N LYS A 63 -23.98 6.66 -7.98
CA LYS A 63 -24.91 7.36 -8.89
C LYS A 63 -25.35 8.73 -8.33
N LEU A 64 -24.44 9.41 -7.63
CA LEU A 64 -24.69 10.73 -7.03
C LEU A 64 -24.27 11.84 -8.01
N PRO A 65 -24.95 12.99 -8.03
CA PRO A 65 -24.50 14.15 -8.78
C PRO A 65 -23.09 14.58 -8.37
N ARG A 66 -22.20 14.81 -9.34
CA ARG A 66 -20.81 15.23 -9.07
C ARG A 66 -20.72 16.43 -8.12
N GLN A 67 -21.58 17.42 -8.31
CA GLN A 67 -21.64 18.63 -7.46
C GLN A 67 -21.86 18.27 -5.98
N GLN A 68 -22.72 17.29 -5.69
CA GLN A 68 -23.00 16.84 -4.34
C GLN A 68 -21.78 16.13 -3.73
N VAL A 69 -21.11 15.27 -4.51
CA VAL A 69 -19.93 14.53 -4.06
C VAL A 69 -18.77 15.50 -3.76
N ILE A 70 -18.55 16.51 -4.60
CA ILE A 70 -17.54 17.55 -4.36
C ILE A 70 -17.86 18.33 -3.08
N ALA A 71 -19.13 18.71 -2.87
CA ALA A 71 -19.52 19.48 -1.68
C ALA A 71 -19.26 18.75 -0.34
N ILE A 72 -19.23 17.41 -0.35
CA ILE A 72 -18.93 16.58 0.83
C ILE A 72 -17.52 15.97 0.79
N GLY A 73 -16.78 16.16 -0.30
CA GLY A 73 -15.50 15.53 -0.59
C GLY A 73 -14.32 16.45 -0.25
N ASP A 74 -14.26 16.97 0.97
CA ASP A 74 -13.19 17.88 1.42
C ASP A 74 -12.20 17.22 2.41
N GLY A 75 -12.28 15.89 2.55
CA GLY A 75 -11.40 15.09 3.41
C GLY A 75 -11.89 14.95 4.86
N ARG A 76 -13.05 15.52 5.22
CA ARG A 76 -13.62 15.31 6.56
C ARG A 76 -14.14 13.88 6.76
N VAL A 77 -14.08 13.39 7.99
CA VAL A 77 -14.65 12.09 8.35
C VAL A 77 -16.14 12.18 8.66
N PHE A 78 -16.89 11.14 8.31
CA PHE A 78 -18.33 11.05 8.59
C PHE A 78 -18.65 9.84 9.48
N SER A 79 -19.59 10.04 10.41
CA SER A 79 -20.24 8.90 11.08
C SER A 79 -21.05 8.08 10.07
N GLY A 80 -21.27 6.80 10.35
CA GLY A 80 -22.11 5.94 9.49
C GLY A 80 -23.49 6.54 9.19
N ARG A 81 -24.15 7.18 10.17
CA ARG A 81 -25.45 7.85 9.98
C ARG A 81 -25.39 8.94 8.90
N LYS A 82 -24.45 9.89 9.04
CA LYS A 82 -24.21 10.93 8.01
C LYS A 82 -23.83 10.34 6.66
N ALA A 83 -23.00 9.30 6.63
CA ALA A 83 -22.64 8.64 5.38
C ALA A 83 -23.88 8.05 4.68
N LYS A 84 -24.83 7.49 5.44
CA LYS A 84 -26.10 6.99 4.90
C LYS A 84 -27.00 8.13 4.41
N GLU A 85 -27.12 9.21 5.17
CA GLU A 85 -27.87 10.42 4.78
C GLU A 85 -27.34 11.02 3.46
N TYR A 86 -26.03 11.01 3.25
CA TYR A 86 -25.39 11.47 2.02
C TYR A 86 -25.37 10.43 0.90
N GLY A 87 -25.92 9.23 1.13
CA GLY A 87 -25.95 8.17 0.14
C GLY A 87 -24.57 7.57 -0.18
N LEU A 88 -23.58 7.74 0.71
CA LEU A 88 -22.25 7.13 0.58
C LEU A 88 -22.23 5.65 1.02
N VAL A 89 -23.18 5.24 1.87
CA VAL A 89 -23.40 3.84 2.27
C VAL A 89 -24.87 3.48 2.14
N ASP A 90 -25.16 2.20 1.93
CA ASP A 90 -26.54 1.73 1.68
C ASP A 90 -27.32 1.51 2.98
N GLN A 91 -26.68 0.87 3.97
CA GLN A 91 -27.33 0.47 5.20
C GLN A 91 -26.41 0.62 6.41
N LEU A 92 -27.01 0.73 7.60
CA LEU A 92 -26.31 0.66 8.87
C LEU A 92 -26.49 -0.73 9.45
N GLY A 93 -25.41 -1.32 9.93
CA GLY A 93 -25.42 -2.65 10.51
C GLY A 93 -24.03 -3.05 10.97
N ASP A 94 -23.96 -4.25 11.54
CA ASP A 94 -22.73 -4.90 11.93
C ASP A 94 -22.34 -5.98 10.89
N LEU A 95 -21.29 -6.75 11.20
CA LEU A 95 -20.82 -7.83 10.33
C LEU A 95 -21.89 -8.92 10.13
N ALA A 96 -22.69 -9.22 11.16
CA ALA A 96 -23.74 -10.22 11.07
C ALA A 96 -24.84 -9.79 10.09
N ALA A 97 -25.23 -8.50 10.12
CA ALA A 97 -26.16 -7.92 9.17
C ALA A 97 -25.61 -7.96 7.73
N ALA A 98 -24.32 -7.63 7.54
CA ALA A 98 -23.67 -7.70 6.22
C ALA A 98 -23.62 -9.13 5.67
N ALA A 99 -23.29 -10.12 6.50
CA ALA A 99 -23.23 -11.52 6.12
C ALA A 99 -24.60 -12.08 5.73
N LYS A 100 -25.63 -11.74 6.52
CA LYS A 100 -27.02 -12.09 6.19
C LYS A 100 -27.44 -11.51 4.83
N LEU A 101 -27.12 -10.23 4.58
CA LEU A 101 -27.45 -9.57 3.32
C LEU A 101 -26.73 -10.24 2.14
N ALA A 102 -25.45 -10.58 2.30
CA ALA A 102 -24.69 -11.30 1.29
C ALA A 102 -25.29 -12.69 0.98
N GLY A 103 -25.70 -13.44 2.00
CA GLY A 103 -26.38 -14.73 1.83
C GLY A 103 -27.66 -14.62 1.02
N VAL A 104 -28.50 -13.62 1.35
CA VAL A 104 -29.73 -13.32 0.62
C VAL A 104 -29.45 -12.96 -0.84
N LEU A 105 -28.45 -12.10 -1.09
CA LEU A 105 -28.05 -11.70 -2.46
C LEU A 105 -27.48 -12.89 -3.27
N ALA A 106 -26.86 -13.86 -2.60
CA ALA A 106 -26.37 -15.09 -3.22
C ALA A 106 -27.48 -16.14 -3.46
N GLY A 107 -28.75 -15.84 -3.11
CA GLY A 107 -29.86 -16.78 -3.24
C GLY A 107 -29.90 -17.87 -2.17
N SER A 108 -29.05 -17.77 -1.14
CA SER A 108 -29.06 -18.69 0.01
C SER A 108 -29.95 -18.10 1.10
N SER A 109 -31.09 -18.76 1.34
CA SER A 109 -32.00 -18.41 2.43
C SER A 109 -31.61 -19.06 3.78
N GLY A 110 -30.50 -19.80 3.81
CA GLY A 110 -30.11 -20.71 4.90
C GLY A 110 -29.02 -20.19 5.84
N SER A 111 -28.54 -21.08 6.72
CA SER A 111 -27.42 -20.83 7.63
C SER A 111 -26.12 -20.56 6.87
N TYR A 112 -25.42 -19.49 7.22
CA TYR A 112 -24.10 -19.14 6.68
C TYR A 112 -23.06 -19.27 7.78
N ASP A 113 -21.94 -19.93 7.47
CA ASP A 113 -20.79 -20.00 8.37
C ASP A 113 -19.81 -18.87 8.05
N LEU A 114 -19.52 -18.04 9.06
CA LEU A 114 -18.48 -17.02 8.96
C LEU A 114 -17.11 -17.68 9.09
N VAL A 115 -16.47 -17.91 7.96
CA VAL A 115 -15.09 -18.41 7.92
C VAL A 115 -14.13 -17.22 8.02
N TYR A 116 -13.37 -17.18 9.11
CA TYR A 116 -12.28 -16.23 9.26
C TYR A 116 -10.98 -16.87 8.75
N PRO A 117 -10.14 -16.11 8.02
CA PRO A 117 -8.83 -16.62 7.65
C PRO A 117 -8.06 -16.97 8.93
N PRO A 118 -7.38 -18.13 8.99
CA PRO A 118 -6.60 -18.50 10.15
C PRO A 118 -5.56 -17.41 10.41
N ALA A 119 -5.43 -16.97 11.66
CA ALA A 119 -4.43 -15.98 12.02
C ALA A 119 -3.04 -16.52 11.64
N LYS A 120 -2.31 -15.78 10.79
CA LYS A 120 -0.90 -16.06 10.51
C LYS A 120 -0.10 -15.83 11.80
N ARG A 121 0.01 -16.87 12.62
CA ARG A 121 1.02 -16.91 13.67
C ARG A 121 2.33 -17.26 12.97
N LEU A 122 3.28 -16.34 12.98
CA LEU A 122 4.66 -16.66 12.63
C LEU A 122 5.14 -17.69 13.66
N SER A 123 5.04 -18.97 13.29
CA SER A 123 5.51 -20.08 14.09
C SER A 123 7.04 -20.06 14.04
N ILE A 124 7.67 -19.83 15.19
CA ILE A 124 9.13 -19.89 15.32
C ILE A 124 9.64 -21.28 14.91
N LEU A 125 8.83 -22.33 15.14
CA LEU A 125 9.12 -23.69 14.70
C LEU A 125 9.21 -23.78 13.17
N ASP A 126 8.31 -23.13 12.45
CA ASP A 126 8.30 -23.17 10.99
C ASP A 126 9.57 -22.51 10.43
N TYR A 127 10.00 -21.40 11.05
CA TYR A 127 11.25 -20.71 10.70
C TYR A 127 12.50 -21.57 11.00
N VAL A 128 12.52 -22.25 12.14
CA VAL A 128 13.60 -23.17 12.51
C VAL A 128 13.65 -24.36 11.55
N MET A 129 12.52 -24.97 11.24
CA MET A 129 12.43 -26.10 10.30
C MET A 129 12.84 -25.70 8.88
N GLU A 130 12.41 -24.53 8.41
CA GLU A 130 12.82 -23.99 7.11
C GLU A 130 14.34 -23.73 7.07
N SER A 131 14.91 -23.19 8.15
CA SER A 131 16.36 -22.98 8.25
C SER A 131 17.15 -24.30 8.24
N ALA A 132 16.66 -25.33 8.92
CA ALA A 132 17.27 -26.66 8.97
C ALA A 132 17.18 -27.38 7.61
N ALA A 133 16.03 -27.34 6.97
CA ALA A 133 15.83 -27.90 5.63
C ALA A 133 16.73 -27.23 4.59
N ASN A 134 16.87 -25.90 4.65
CA ASN A 134 17.77 -25.15 3.77
C ASN A 134 19.25 -25.47 4.02
N GLN A 135 19.66 -25.69 5.27
CA GLN A 135 21.03 -26.12 5.58
C GLN A 135 21.30 -27.55 5.07
N LEU A 136 20.33 -28.46 5.19
CA LEU A 136 20.42 -29.82 4.66
C LEU A 136 20.47 -29.85 3.12
N ALA A 137 19.64 -29.05 2.45
CA ALA A 137 19.66 -28.95 1.00
C ALA A 137 21.03 -28.44 0.49
N ARG A 138 21.63 -27.46 1.19
CA ARG A 138 22.99 -26.98 0.87
C ARG A 138 24.05 -28.06 1.06
N SER A 139 23.98 -28.83 2.15
CA SER A 139 24.97 -29.88 2.42
C SER A 139 24.85 -31.05 1.45
N VAL A 140 23.64 -31.44 1.05
CA VAL A 140 23.43 -32.46 0.00
C VAL A 140 23.95 -31.98 -1.36
N ARG A 141 23.70 -30.72 -1.72
CA ARG A 141 24.20 -30.13 -2.98
C ARG A 141 25.73 -30.03 -2.99
N GLN A 142 26.32 -29.60 -1.89
CA GLN A 142 27.77 -29.55 -1.71
C GLN A 142 28.41 -30.94 -1.77
N LYS A 143 27.76 -31.96 -1.19
CA LYS A 143 28.23 -33.35 -1.22
C LYS A 143 28.12 -33.95 -2.64
N ALA A 144 27.07 -33.62 -3.38
CA ALA A 144 26.92 -34.00 -4.78
C ALA A 144 27.97 -33.34 -5.69
N GLU A 145 28.31 -32.08 -5.46
CA GLU A 145 29.39 -31.39 -6.18
C GLU A 145 30.77 -31.99 -5.87
N THR A 146 31.02 -32.44 -4.64
CA THR A 146 32.29 -33.12 -4.29
C THR A 146 32.44 -34.53 -4.86
N TRP A 147 31.34 -35.23 -5.20
CA TRP A 147 31.38 -36.56 -5.84
C TRP A 147 31.47 -36.50 -7.37
N GLY A 148 31.14 -35.37 -8.00
CA GLY A 148 31.30 -35.15 -9.45
C GLY A 148 32.70 -34.67 -9.88
N GLY A 149 33.63 -34.45 -8.94
CA GLY A 149 34.92 -33.80 -9.19
C GLY A 149 36.13 -34.72 -9.42
N ALA A 150 35.98 -36.05 -9.47
CA ALA A 150 37.10 -36.99 -9.60
C ALA A 150 37.32 -37.49 -11.04
N GLY A 151 37.23 -36.60 -12.04
CA GLY A 151 37.22 -36.97 -13.46
C GLY A 151 38.23 -36.27 -14.38
N TYR A 152 39.24 -35.58 -13.87
CA TYR A 152 40.32 -35.02 -14.69
C TYR A 152 41.67 -35.64 -14.29
N LEU A 153 41.88 -36.89 -14.71
CA LEU A 153 43.20 -37.50 -14.79
C LEU A 153 43.83 -37.10 -16.13
N TYR A 154 44.92 -36.34 -16.07
CA TYR A 154 45.86 -36.09 -17.16
C TYR A 154 46.60 -37.41 -17.46
N ILE A 155 46.49 -37.91 -18.69
CA ILE A 155 47.33 -38.98 -19.25
C ILE A 155 48.25 -38.28 -20.26
N PRO A 156 49.58 -38.54 -20.24
CA PRO A 156 50.59 -37.76 -20.96
C PRO A 156 50.34 -37.61 -22.47
#